data_AF-A0A558GHH7-F1
#
_entry.id   AF-A0A558GHH7-F1
#
_cell.length_a   1.000
_cell.length_b   1.000
_cell.length_c   1.000
_cell.angle_alpha   90.00
_cell.angle_beta   90.00
_cell.angle_gamma   90.00
#
_symmetry.space_group_name_H-M   'P 1'
#
loop_
_entity.id
_entity.type
_entity.pdbx_description
1 polymer ?
#
loop_
_entity_poly.entity_id
_entity_poly.type
_entity_poly.pdbx_seq_one_letter_code
_entity_poly.pdbx_strand_id
1 'polypeptide(L)'
;MGGDTAELLVYGGLVVVMVAYWTYYIRCVRRTPQSEKWYDSVDSIGADSDGVLFIYPYGTLMMGAAGATGLVASMNLPEPAETVLSIPLIAAFVIGAIGFTGAFGIPLPWPFVPRWVVDIRKAKRARRRERRQARKMKKKE
;
A
#
# COMPACT_ATOMS: atom_id res chain seq x y z
N MET A 1 32.49 8.83 -14.09
CA MET A 1 31.95 9.53 -12.90
C MET A 1 30.51 10.02 -13.13
N GLY A 2 29.64 9.25 -13.79
CA GLY A 2 28.22 9.64 -14.01
C GLY A 2 27.18 8.69 -13.38
N GLY A 3 27.63 7.56 -12.81
CA GLY A 3 26.75 6.58 -12.16
C GLY A 3 26.31 7.00 -10.75
N ASP A 4 27.21 7.64 -9.99
CA ASP A 4 27.04 7.90 -8.56
C ASP A 4 25.96 8.96 -8.27
N THR A 5 26.00 10.11 -8.96
CA THR A 5 25.03 11.19 -8.72
C THR A 5 23.61 10.84 -9.19
N ALA A 6 23.47 10.16 -10.35
CA ALA A 6 22.17 9.77 -10.86
C ALA A 6 21.49 8.74 -9.94
N GLU A 7 22.26 7.77 -9.46
CA GLU A 7 21.79 6.74 -8.53
C GLU A 7 21.37 7.35 -7.18
N LEU A 8 22.16 8.24 -6.61
CA LEU A 8 21.81 8.99 -5.39
C LEU A 8 20.53 9.82 -5.55
N LEU A 9 20.35 10.47 -6.71
CA LEU A 9 19.14 11.23 -7.01
C LEU A 9 17.92 10.32 -7.12
N VAL A 10 18.07 9.13 -7.69
CA VAL A 10 16.98 8.12 -7.74
C VAL A 10 16.61 7.69 -6.33
N TYR A 11 17.60 7.30 -5.51
CA TYR A 11 17.34 6.87 -4.13
C TYR A 11 16.72 7.98 -3.26
N GLY A 12 17.25 9.19 -3.33
CA GLY A 12 16.68 10.35 -2.67
C GLY A 12 15.26 10.66 -3.17
N GLY A 13 15.03 10.57 -4.48
CA GLY A 13 13.72 10.75 -5.09
C GLY A 13 12.68 9.75 -4.59
N LEU A 14 13.04 8.46 -4.47
CA LEU A 14 12.15 7.43 -3.94
C LEU A 14 11.72 7.72 -2.49
N VAL A 15 12.66 8.18 -1.64
CA VAL A 15 12.36 8.56 -0.26
C VAL A 15 11.44 9.79 -0.21
N VAL A 16 11.73 10.82 -1.02
CA VAL A 16 10.89 12.04 -1.10
C VAL A 16 9.47 11.70 -1.55
N VAL A 17 9.33 10.87 -2.59
CA VAL A 17 8.03 10.40 -3.08
C VAL A 17 7.27 9.64 -1.98
N MET A 18 7.95 8.72 -1.26
CA MET A 18 7.34 8.01 -0.14
C MET A 18 6.82 8.99 0.93
N VAL A 19 7.63 9.94 1.39
CA VAL A 19 7.26 10.90 2.44
C VAL A 19 6.09 11.79 1.99
N ALA A 20 6.17 12.37 0.79
CA ALA A 20 5.13 13.24 0.25
C ALA A 20 3.80 12.48 0.13
N TYR A 21 3.86 11.25 -0.39
CA TYR A 21 2.67 10.43 -0.57
C TYR A 21 2.07 9.99 0.77
N TRP A 22 2.89 9.51 1.72
CA TRP A 22 2.40 9.13 3.04
C TRP A 22 1.79 10.32 3.80
N THR A 23 2.36 11.51 3.63
CA THR A 23 1.81 12.74 4.19
C THR A 23 0.44 13.06 3.60
N TYR A 24 0.30 12.99 2.28
CA TYR A 24 -0.98 13.15 1.59
C TYR A 24 -2.00 12.08 2.01
N TYR A 25 -1.59 10.80 2.04
CA TYR A 25 -2.44 9.69 2.43
C TYR A 25 -2.98 9.85 3.85
N ILE A 26 -2.12 10.20 4.82
CA ILE A 26 -2.55 10.41 6.21
C ILE A 26 -3.47 11.63 6.33
N ARG A 27 -3.13 12.75 5.69
CA ARG A 27 -3.86 14.01 5.84
C ARG A 27 -5.18 14.04 5.07
N CYS A 28 -5.23 13.47 3.87
CA CYS A 28 -6.34 13.64 2.94
C CYS A 28 -7.16 12.36 2.77
N VAL A 29 -6.51 11.18 2.75
CA VAL A 29 -7.21 9.90 2.50
C VAL A 29 -7.68 9.26 3.80
N ARG A 30 -6.86 9.29 4.87
CA ARG A 30 -7.18 8.62 6.15
C ARG A 30 -8.04 9.47 7.08
N ARG A 31 -7.88 10.80 7.10
CA ARG A 31 -8.63 11.71 8.00
C ARG A 31 -10.05 11.98 7.53
N THR A 32 -10.24 12.08 6.23
CA THR A 32 -11.55 12.08 5.59
C THR A 32 -11.60 10.80 4.78
N PRO A 33 -12.14 9.69 5.31
CA PRO A 33 -12.40 8.50 4.51
C PRO A 33 -13.42 8.92 3.46
N GLN A 34 -12.94 9.52 2.36
CA GLN A 34 -13.76 9.93 1.25
C GLN A 34 -14.45 8.66 0.81
N SER A 35 -15.78 8.74 0.81
CA SER A 35 -16.75 7.70 0.50
C SER A 35 -16.20 6.60 -0.41
N GLU A 36 -16.60 5.35 -0.19
CA GLU A 36 -16.39 4.15 -1.03
C GLU A 36 -16.03 4.45 -2.52
N LYS A 37 -16.75 5.40 -3.13
CA LYS A 37 -16.48 6.04 -4.43
C LYS A 37 -15.01 6.41 -4.75
N TRP A 38 -14.19 6.88 -3.82
CA TRP A 38 -12.78 7.21 -4.12
C TRP A 38 -11.98 5.95 -4.46
N TYR A 39 -12.20 4.88 -3.69
CA TYR A 39 -11.62 3.56 -3.96
C TYR A 39 -12.22 2.90 -5.20
N ASP A 40 -13.49 3.16 -5.48
CA ASP A 40 -14.17 2.67 -6.68
C ASP A 40 -13.87 3.50 -7.95
N SER A 41 -13.32 4.71 -7.82
CA SER A 41 -13.15 5.64 -8.96
C SER A 41 -12.06 5.21 -9.94
N VAL A 42 -11.12 4.36 -9.53
CA VAL A 42 -10.00 3.87 -10.35
C VAL A 42 -10.38 2.59 -11.12
N ASP A 43 -11.62 2.15 -10.98
CA ASP A 43 -12.11 0.88 -11.51
C ASP A 43 -12.78 1.07 -12.87
N SER A 44 -11.96 1.12 -13.94
CA SER A 44 -12.44 1.27 -15.32
C SER A 44 -13.21 0.04 -15.85
N ILE A 45 -13.27 -1.07 -15.10
CA ILE A 45 -13.82 -2.36 -15.52
C ILE A 45 -15.02 -2.80 -14.65
N GLY A 46 -15.44 -2.00 -13.67
CA GLY A 46 -16.54 -2.37 -12.76
C GLY A 46 -16.19 -3.59 -11.89
N ALA A 47 -14.90 -3.81 -11.65
CA ALA A 47 -14.31 -4.86 -10.86
C ALA A 47 -13.89 -4.43 -9.44
N ASP A 48 -14.60 -3.53 -8.76
CA ASP A 48 -14.51 -3.20 -7.32
C ASP A 48 -13.11 -3.46 -6.71
N SER A 49 -12.08 -2.85 -7.30
CA SER A 49 -10.70 -3.20 -6.98
C SER A 49 -10.29 -2.49 -5.69
N ASP A 50 -10.41 -3.21 -4.57
CA ASP A 50 -9.81 -2.82 -3.29
C ASP A 50 -8.25 -2.77 -3.37
N GLY A 51 -7.65 -3.04 -4.54
CA GLY A 51 -6.21 -3.13 -4.71
C GLY A 51 -5.49 -1.80 -4.55
N VAL A 52 -6.13 -0.71 -4.99
CA VAL A 52 -5.68 0.67 -4.80
C VAL A 52 -5.42 0.98 -3.32
N LEU A 53 -6.24 0.41 -2.43
CA LEU A 53 -6.11 0.60 -0.99
C LEU A 53 -4.81 -0.01 -0.40
N PHE A 54 -4.20 -0.94 -1.12
CA PHE A 54 -2.97 -1.62 -0.71
C PHE A 54 -1.74 -1.22 -1.51
N ILE A 55 -1.90 -1.05 -2.82
CA ILE A 55 -0.82 -0.66 -3.73
C ILE A 55 -0.21 0.66 -3.25
N TYR A 56 -1.04 1.62 -2.84
CA TYR A 56 -0.55 2.93 -2.47
C TYR A 56 0.24 2.96 -1.16
N PRO A 57 -0.31 2.59 0.01
CA PRO A 57 0.45 2.67 1.26
C PRO A 57 1.64 1.69 1.29
N TYR A 58 1.47 0.47 0.78
CA TYR A 58 2.50 -0.56 0.86
C TYR A 58 3.51 -0.49 -0.29
N GLY A 59 3.06 -0.16 -1.51
CA GLY A 59 3.97 0.06 -2.63
C GLY A 59 4.86 1.28 -2.42
N THR A 60 4.31 2.39 -1.88
CA THR A 60 5.15 3.56 -1.53
C THR A 60 6.10 3.27 -0.38
N LEU A 61 5.68 2.49 0.62
CA LEU A 61 6.57 2.03 1.70
C LEU A 61 7.74 1.19 1.15
N MET A 62 7.48 0.26 0.22
CA MET A 62 8.54 -0.52 -0.42
C MET A 62 9.49 0.36 -1.25
N MET A 63 8.97 1.34 -2.00
CA MET A 63 9.80 2.30 -2.72
C MET A 63 10.68 3.12 -1.79
N GLY A 64 10.13 3.63 -0.69
CA GLY A 64 10.88 4.38 0.31
C GLY A 64 11.94 3.53 1.01
N ALA A 65 11.62 2.28 1.35
CA ALA A 65 12.57 1.33 1.93
C ALA A 65 13.72 1.03 0.97
N ALA A 66 13.42 0.76 -0.31
CA ALA A 66 14.44 0.52 -1.34
C ALA A 66 15.34 1.75 -1.55
N GLY A 67 14.76 2.96 -1.62
CA GLY A 67 15.51 4.21 -1.72
C GLY A 67 16.41 4.44 -0.51
N ALA A 68 15.90 4.22 0.70
CA ALA A 68 16.69 4.37 1.93
C ALA A 68 17.83 3.33 2.02
N THR A 69 17.59 2.08 1.60
CA THR A 69 18.66 1.06 1.51
C THR A 69 19.76 1.49 0.55
N GLY A 70 19.40 2.00 -0.63
CA GLY A 70 20.37 2.51 -1.61
C GLY A 70 21.22 3.67 -1.06
N LEU A 71 20.61 4.59 -0.31
CA LEU A 71 21.34 5.67 0.37
C LEU A 71 22.29 5.14 1.44
N VAL A 72 21.84 4.21 2.30
CA VAL A 72 22.68 3.63 3.35
C VAL A 72 23.88 2.90 2.76
N ALA A 73 23.68 2.11 1.70
CA ALA A 73 24.75 1.40 1.00
C ALA A 73 25.78 2.37 0.37
N SER A 74 25.34 3.55 -0.08
CA SER A 74 26.25 4.56 -0.67
C SER A 74 27.12 5.29 0.36
N MET A 75 26.81 5.21 1.66
CA MET A 75 27.49 5.98 2.72
C MET A 75 28.81 5.36 3.20
N ASN A 76 29.20 4.17 2.72
CA ASN A 76 30.41 3.45 3.16
C ASN A 76 30.56 3.40 4.70
N LEU A 77 29.48 3.05 5.39
CA LEU A 77 29.46 2.99 6.85
C LEU A 77 30.21 1.77 7.38
N PRO A 78 30.72 1.81 8.63
CA PRO A 78 31.21 0.61 9.29
C PRO A 78 30.07 -0.40 9.47
N GLU A 79 30.38 -1.69 9.30
CA GLU A 79 29.45 -2.83 9.35
C GLU A 79 28.42 -2.81 10.51
N PRO A 80 28.78 -2.47 11.77
CA PRO A 80 27.78 -2.39 12.83
C PRO A 80 26.74 -1.29 12.61
N ALA A 81 27.14 -0.14 12.06
CA ALA A 81 26.22 0.97 11.78
C ALA A 81 25.29 0.63 10.60
N GLU A 82 25.84 0.02 9.55
CA GLU A 82 25.06 -0.46 8.40
C GLU A 82 24.03 -1.52 8.82
N THR A 83 24.43 -2.47 9.68
CA THR A 83 23.54 -3.52 10.19
C THR A 83 22.38 -2.92 10.99
N VAL A 84 22.66 -1.99 11.90
CA VAL A 84 21.63 -1.32 12.71
C VAL A 84 20.64 -0.54 11.84
N LEU A 85 21.12 0.12 10.77
CA LEU A 85 20.27 0.84 9.83
C LEU A 85 19.47 -0.09 8.91
N SER A 86 20.00 -1.27 8.59
CA SER A 86 19.35 -2.23 7.69
C SER A 86 18.16 -2.94 8.35
N ILE A 87 18.19 -3.19 9.66
CA ILE A 87 17.11 -3.85 10.39
C ILE A 87 15.73 -3.18 10.17
N PRO A 88 15.55 -1.87 10.43
CA PRO A 88 14.26 -1.22 10.19
C PRO A 88 13.86 -1.18 8.71
N LEU A 89 14.83 -1.13 7.79
CA LEU A 89 14.57 -1.13 6.34
C LEU A 89 14.05 -2.49 5.86
N ILE A 90 14.66 -3.58 6.32
CA ILE A 90 14.20 -4.95 6.07
C ILE A 90 12.80 -5.13 6.66
N ALA A 91 12.57 -4.68 7.90
CA ALA A 91 11.25 -4.75 8.51
C ALA A 91 10.20 -3.98 7.70
N ALA A 92 10.51 -2.76 7.25
CA ALA A 92 9.64 -1.96 6.39
C ALA A 92 9.33 -2.66 5.07
N PHE A 93 10.33 -3.29 4.44
CA PHE A 93 10.16 -4.04 3.20
C PHE A 93 9.26 -5.27 3.39
N VAL A 94 9.45 -6.04 4.47
CA VAL A 94 8.62 -7.20 4.82
C VAL A 94 7.17 -6.78 5.09
N ILE A 95 6.96 -5.72 5.86
CA ILE A 95 5.62 -5.16 6.12
C ILE A 95 4.97 -4.69 4.81
N GLY A 96 5.75 -4.03 3.95
CA GLY A 96 5.37 -3.64 2.60
C GLY A 96 4.89 -4.82 1.77
N ALA A 97 5.70 -5.87 1.67
CA ALA A 97 5.39 -7.07 0.90
C ALA A 97 4.11 -7.77 1.40
N ILE A 98 3.98 -7.95 2.71
CA ILE A 98 2.77 -8.54 3.33
C ILE A 98 1.55 -7.69 2.98
N GLY A 99 1.62 -6.37 3.18
CA GLY A 99 0.52 -5.45 2.90
C GLY A 99 0.14 -5.40 1.42
N PHE A 100 1.13 -5.50 0.52
CA PHE A 100 0.92 -5.51 -0.92
C PHE A 100 0.14 -6.74 -1.39
N THR A 101 0.24 -7.88 -0.70
CA THR A 101 -0.57 -9.07 -1.03
C THR A 101 -2.09 -8.81 -0.94
N GLY A 102 -2.50 -7.84 -0.13
CA GLY A 102 -3.89 -7.41 -0.06
C GLY A 102 -4.43 -6.91 -1.40
N ALA A 103 -3.56 -6.40 -2.28
CA ALA A 103 -3.93 -5.94 -3.62
C ALA A 103 -4.48 -7.07 -4.50
N PHE A 104 -4.08 -8.32 -4.22
CA PHE A 104 -4.55 -9.52 -4.92
C PHE A 104 -5.78 -10.17 -4.25
N GLY A 105 -6.44 -9.46 -3.32
CA GLY A 105 -7.65 -9.92 -2.65
C GLY A 105 -7.42 -10.81 -1.41
N ILE A 106 -6.17 -10.94 -0.95
CA ILE A 106 -5.85 -11.66 0.28
C ILE A 106 -6.39 -10.88 1.50
N PRO A 107 -7.20 -11.51 2.37
CA PRO A 107 -7.72 -10.85 3.56
C PRO A 107 -6.61 -10.64 4.58
N LEU A 108 -6.14 -9.41 4.70
CA LEU A 108 -5.13 -9.04 5.70
C LEU A 108 -5.77 -8.68 7.05
N PRO A 109 -5.23 -9.19 8.17
CA PRO A 109 -5.69 -8.84 9.50
C PRO A 109 -5.19 -7.45 9.93
N TRP A 110 -5.81 -6.90 10.97
CA TRP A 110 -5.23 -5.78 11.72
C TRP A 110 -3.86 -6.23 12.29
N PRO A 111 -2.77 -5.43 12.26
CA PRO A 111 -2.69 -3.98 12.00
C PRO A 111 -2.41 -3.57 10.54
N PHE A 112 -2.28 -4.52 9.60
CA PHE A 112 -2.00 -4.24 8.18
C PHE A 112 -3.19 -3.62 7.43
N VAL A 113 -4.34 -3.47 8.09
CA VAL A 113 -5.50 -2.80 7.52
C VAL A 113 -6.19 -2.00 8.62
N PRO A 114 -6.45 -0.69 8.41
CA PRO A 114 -7.28 0.07 9.34
C PRO A 114 -8.66 -0.56 9.50
N ARG A 115 -9.21 -0.59 10.72
CA ARG A 115 -10.50 -1.24 11.02
C ARG A 115 -11.63 -0.79 10.08
N TRP A 116 -11.70 0.51 9.80
CA TRP A 116 -12.71 1.09 8.90
C TRP A 116 -12.71 0.50 7.48
N VAL A 117 -11.54 0.08 6.97
CA VAL A 117 -11.43 -0.59 5.66
C VAL A 117 -11.99 -2.00 5.74
N VAL A 118 -11.67 -2.73 6.81
CA VAL A 118 -12.21 -4.08 7.04
C VAL A 118 -13.74 -4.03 7.09
N ASP A 119 -14.30 -2.98 7.70
CA ASP A 119 -15.74 -2.77 7.80
C ASP A 119 -16.39 -2.48 6.44
N ILE A 120 -15.77 -1.64 5.60
CA ILE A 120 -16.21 -1.41 4.20
C ILE A 120 -16.22 -2.74 3.42
N ARG A 121 -15.20 -3.59 3.58
CA ARG A 121 -15.16 -4.89 2.90
C ARG A 121 -16.24 -5.84 3.35
N LYS A 122 -16.50 -5.89 4.65
CA LYS A 122 -17.59 -6.70 5.20
C LYS A 122 -18.93 -6.24 4.60
N ALA A 123 -19.16 -4.92 4.53
CA ALA A 123 -20.35 -4.35 3.90
C ALA A 123 -20.44 -4.68 2.39
N LYS A 124 -19.35 -4.51 1.62
CA LYS A 124 -19.31 -4.89 0.19
C LYS A 124 -19.60 -6.38 -0.02
N ARG A 125 -19.01 -7.26 0.79
CA ARG A 125 -19.24 -8.72 0.72
C ARG A 125 -20.69 -9.08 1.06
N ALA A 126 -21.32 -8.41 2.04
CA ALA A 126 -22.72 -8.60 2.38
C ALA A 126 -23.64 -8.21 1.20
N ARG A 127 -23.46 -7.02 0.63
CA ARG A 127 -24.21 -6.56 -0.56
C ARG A 127 -24.06 -7.51 -1.77
N ARG A 128 -22.87 -8.10 -1.97
CA ARG A 128 -22.66 -9.11 -3.02
C ARG A 128 -23.45 -10.39 -2.78
N ARG A 129 -23.55 -10.84 -1.52
CA ARG A 129 -24.35 -12.02 -1.16
C ARG A 129 -25.83 -11.77 -1.43
N GLU A 130 -26.34 -10.60 -1.05
CA GLU A 130 -27.72 -10.18 -1.31
C GLU A 130 -28.01 -10.10 -2.82
N ARG A 131 -27.15 -9.46 -3.62
CA ARG A 131 -27.31 -9.40 -5.09
C ARG A 131 -27.33 -10.78 -5.73
N ARG A 132 -26.48 -11.71 -5.26
CA ARG A 132 -26.45 -13.10 -5.75
C ARG A 132 -27.72 -13.85 -5.37
N GLN A 133 -28.25 -13.65 -4.17
CA GLN A 133 -29.51 -14.26 -3.75
C GLN A 133 -30.70 -13.69 -4.52
N ALA A 134 -30.78 -12.37 -4.71
CA ALA A 134 -31.81 -11.73 -5.52
C ALA A 134 -31.81 -12.23 -6.97
N ARG A 135 -30.62 -12.38 -7.59
CA ARG A 135 -30.49 -12.99 -8.92
C ARG A 135 -30.92 -14.46 -8.98
N LYS A 136 -30.68 -15.22 -7.90
CA LYS A 136 -31.12 -16.63 -7.80
C LYS A 136 -32.64 -16.74 -7.64
N MET A 137 -33.27 -15.84 -6.90
CA MET A 137 -34.73 -15.81 -6.74
C MET A 137 -35.43 -15.44 -8.05
N LYS A 138 -34.96 -14.39 -8.74
CA LYS A 138 -35.47 -13.98 -10.06
C LYS A 138 -35.31 -15.01 -11.19
N LYS A 139 -34.46 -16.03 -11.00
CA LYS A 139 -34.23 -17.10 -11.99
C LYS A 139 -35.04 -18.37 -11.67
N LYS A 140 -35.74 -18.39 -10.52
CA LYS A 140 -36.61 -19.48 -10.08
C LYS A 140 -38.10 -19.15 -10.25
N GLU A 141 -38.45 -17.88 -10.40
CA GLU A 141 -39.71 -17.42 -11.00
C GLU A 141 -39.62 -17.50 -12.53
#